data_AF-A0A9D2CQB0-F1
#
_entry.id   AF-A0A9D2CQB0-F1
#
_cell.length_a   1.000
_cell.length_b   1.000
_cell.length_c   1.000
_cell.angle_alpha   90.00
_cell.angle_beta   90.00
_cell.angle_gamma   90.00
#
_symmetry.space_group_name_H-M   'P 1'
#
loop_
_entity.id
_entity.type
_entity.pdbx_description
1 polymer ?
#
loop_
_entity_poly.entity_id
_entity_poly.type
_entity_poly.pdbx_seq_one_letter_code
_entity_poly.pdbx_strand_id
1 'polypeptide(L)' 'MTENKTAETTVTGSPLVKRGLADMLKGGVIMDVVTPEQAKIAEDAGAVAVMALERVPADIR' A
#
# COMPACT_ATOMS: atom_id res chain seq x y z
N MET A 1 2.15 -33.21 23.54
CA MET A 1 2.39 -31.79 23.23
C MET A 1 3.69 -31.71 22.47
N THR A 2 3.62 -31.52 21.16
CA THR A 2 4.78 -31.16 20.33
C THR A 2 4.24 -30.33 19.19
N GLU A 3 4.34 -29.01 19.33
CA GLU A 3 4.02 -28.02 18.31
C GLU A 3 5.07 -28.10 17.20
N ASN A 4 4.63 -28.41 15.98
CA ASN A 4 5.51 -28.42 14.82
C ASN A 4 5.38 -27.06 14.12
N LYS A 5 6.32 -26.16 14.39
CA LYS A 5 6.41 -24.83 13.77
C LYS A 5 7.07 -24.98 12.39
N THR A 6 6.24 -25.14 11.36
CA THR A 6 6.68 -25.12 9.95
C THR A 6 7.37 -23.78 9.65
N ALA A 7 8.66 -23.83 9.35
CA ALA A 7 9.39 -22.67 8.87
C ALA A 7 8.87 -22.31 7.47
N GLU A 8 8.14 -21.21 7.36
CA GLU A 8 7.67 -20.70 6.07
C GLU A 8 8.85 -20.14 5.27
N THR A 9 9.26 -20.86 4.22
CA THR A 9 10.25 -20.36 3.25
C THR A 9 9.60 -19.23 2.44
N THR A 10 9.95 -17.98 2.75
CA THR A 10 9.39 -16.79 2.10
C THR A 10 9.91 -16.67 0.67
N VAL A 11 9.06 -16.94 -0.31
CA VAL A 11 9.36 -16.71 -1.74
C VAL A 11 9.32 -15.21 -2.02
N THR A 12 10.46 -14.60 -2.35
CA THR A 12 10.54 -13.18 -2.69
C THR A 12 10.48 -12.98 -4.21
N GLY A 13 9.55 -12.14 -4.67
CA GLY A 13 9.45 -11.76 -6.08
C GLY A 13 10.70 -11.04 -6.59
N SER A 14 11.04 -11.23 -7.87
CA SER A 14 12.25 -10.66 -8.48
C SER A 14 12.18 -9.12 -8.57
N PRO A 15 13.33 -8.42 -8.64
CA PRO A 15 13.37 -6.96 -8.80
C PRO A 15 12.67 -6.47 -10.07
N LEU A 16 12.55 -7.30 -11.10
CA LEU A 16 11.83 -6.97 -12.34
C LEU A 16 10.34 -6.81 -12.06
N VAL A 17 9.74 -7.74 -11.33
CA VAL A 17 8.31 -7.71 -10.99
C VAL A 17 7.98 -6.51 -10.11
N LYS A 18 8.82 -6.21 -9.12
CA LYS A 18 8.62 -5.06 -8.22
C LYS A 18 8.66 -3.73 -8.97
N ARG A 19 9.59 -3.57 -9.92
CA ARG A 19 9.67 -2.38 -10.78
C ARG A 19 8.49 -2.29 -11.74
N GLY A 20 8.11 -3.40 -12.38
CA GLY A 20 6.95 -3.45 -13.27
C GLY A 20 5.66 -3.03 -12.56
N LEU A 21 5.45 -3.47 -11.31
CA LEU A 21 4.31 -3.02 -10.50
C LEU A 21 4.34 -1.50 -10.26
N ALA A 22 5.49 -0.93 -9.91
CA ALA A 22 5.63 0.51 -9.71
C ALA A 22 5.41 1.30 -11.03
N ASP A 23 5.84 0.74 -12.16
CA ASP A 23 5.64 1.34 -13.48
C ASP A 23 4.16 1.45 -13.86
N MET A 24 3.31 0.53 -13.39
CA MET A 24 1.86 0.58 -13.63
C MET A 24 1.17 1.76 -12.92
N LEU A 25 1.79 2.34 -11.89
CA LEU A 25 1.25 3.48 -11.14
C LEU A 25 1.68 4.83 -11.71
N LYS A 26 2.51 4.85 -12.77
CA LYS A 26 3.01 6.07 -13.39
C LYS A 26 1.87 6.92 -13.96
N GLY A 27 1.94 8.23 -13.74
CA GLY A 27 0.94 9.19 -14.20
C GLY A 27 -0.32 9.27 -13.33
N GLY A 28 -0.42 8.43 -12.30
CA GLY A 28 -1.48 8.48 -11.29
C GLY A 28 -1.18 9.40 -10.12
N VAL A 29 -2.19 9.61 -9.29
CA VAL A 29 -2.06 10.27 -7.98
C VAL A 29 -2.19 9.22 -6.88
N ILE A 30 -1.32 9.32 -5.87
CA ILE A 30 -1.41 8.56 -4.62
C ILE A 30 -1.84 9.54 -3.52
N MET A 31 -2.95 9.26 -2.83
CA MET A 31 -3.50 10.15 -1.81
C MET A 31 -3.29 9.59 -0.40
N ASP A 32 -2.89 10.46 0.53
CA ASP A 32 -2.83 10.16 1.96
C ASP A 32 -4.25 10.08 2.55
N VAL A 33 -4.55 9.02 3.31
CA VAL A 33 -5.85 8.79 3.94
C VAL A 33 -5.68 8.25 5.37
N VAL A 34 -6.56 8.66 6.27
CA VAL A 34 -6.58 8.21 7.68
C VAL A 34 -7.87 7.47 8.05
N THR A 35 -8.88 7.46 7.17
CA THR A 35 -10.13 6.71 7.38
C THR A 35 -10.55 5.92 6.12
N PRO A 36 -11.35 4.84 6.26
CA PRO A 36 -11.90 4.11 5.11
C PRO A 36 -12.78 4.97 4.20
N GLU A 37 -13.49 5.95 4.77
CA GLU A 37 -14.32 6.88 4.00
C GLU A 37 -13.48 7.78 3.08
N GLN A 38 -12.35 8.29 3.59
CA GLN A 38 -11.40 9.05 2.76
C GLN A 38 -10.82 8.19 1.63
N ALA A 39 -10.55 6.90 1.88
CA ALA A 39 -10.11 5.98 0.84
C ALA A 39 -11.15 5.82 -0.28
N LYS A 40 -12.44 5.77 0.08
CA LYS A 40 -13.55 5.71 -0.88
C LYS A 40 -13.62 6.97 -1.73
N ILE A 41 -13.50 8.15 -1.10
CA ILE A 41 -13.50 9.44 -1.80
C ILE A 41 -12.28 9.57 -2.73
N ALA A 42 -11.11 9.09 -2.31
CA ALA A 42 -9.90 9.11 -3.13
C ALA A 42 -10.02 8.19 -4.36
N GLU A 43 -10.60 7.00 -4.21
CA GLU A 43 -10.94 6.08 -5.31
C GLU A 43 -11.89 6.78 -6.31
N ASP A 44 -12.97 7.37 -5.82
CA ASP A 44 -13.97 8.07 -6.65
C ASP A 44 -13.39 9.31 -7.35
N ALA A 45 -12.41 9.98 -6.74
CA ALA A 45 -11.68 11.11 -7.32
C ALA A 45 -10.64 10.70 -8.38
N GLY A 46 -10.41 9.40 -8.60
CA GLY A 46 -9.49 8.87 -9.60
C GLY A 46 -8.05 8.67 -9.09
N ALA A 47 -7.85 8.54 -7.78
CA ALA A 47 -6.55 8.13 -7.24
C ALA A 47 -6.21 6.69 -7.70
N VAL A 48 -4.96 6.48 -8.15
CA VAL A 48 -4.50 5.16 -8.61
C VAL A 48 -4.11 4.26 -7.42
N ALA A 49 -3.76 4.88 -6.28
CA ALA A 49 -3.55 4.20 -5.01
C ALA A 49 -3.80 5.15 -3.83
N VAL A 50 -3.90 4.59 -2.62
CA VAL A 50 -3.98 5.35 -1.37
C VAL A 50 -2.84 4.97 -0.42
N MET A 51 -2.37 5.93 0.37
CA MET A 51 -1.40 5.74 1.45
C MET A 51 -2.12 5.87 2.79
N ALA A 52 -2.26 4.76 3.51
CA ALA A 52 -2.91 4.75 4.81
C ALA A 52 -1.96 5.24 5.91
N LEU A 53 -2.39 6.23 6.68
CA LEU A 53 -1.62 6.86 7.75
C LEU A 53 -2.42 6.89 9.05
N GLU A 54 -1.73 7.05 10.18
CA GLU A 54 -2.37 7.30 11.48
C GLU A 54 -2.81 8.77 11.63
N ARG A 55 -2.05 9.70 11.03
CA ARG A 55 -2.29 11.15 11.04
C ARG A 55 -1.77 11.78 9.75
N VAL A 56 -2.37 12.89 9.32
CA VAL A 56 -1.96 13.61 8.11
C VAL A 56 -0.67 14.40 8.40
N PRO A 57 0.29 14.51 7.46
CA PRO A 57 1.53 15.26 7.68
C PRO A 57 1.35 16.71 8.15
N ALA A 58 0.24 17.34 7.79
CA ALA A 58 -0.12 18.68 8.24
C ALA A 58 -0.37 18.76 9.76
N ASP A 59 -0.86 17.67 10.38
CA ASP A 59 -1.22 17.59 11.80
C ASP A 59 -0.02 17.29 12.71
N ILE A 60 1.16 17.01 12.13
CA ILE A 60 2.40 16.71 12.87
C ILE A 60 3.22 17.99 13.12
N ARG A 61 2.87 19.10 12.46
CA ARG A 61 3.68 20.32 12.44
C ARG A 61 3.60 21.13 13.73
#